data_AF-Q5G749-F1
#
_entry.id   AF-Q5G749-F1
#
_cell.length_a   1.000
_cell.length_b   1.000
_cell.length_c   1.000
_cell.angle_alpha   90.00
_cell.angle_beta   90.00
_cell.angle_gamma   90.00
#
_symmetry.space_group_name_H-M   'P 1'
#
loop_
_entity.id
_entity.type
_entity.pdbx_description
1 polymer ?
#
loop_
_entity_poly.entity_id
_entity_poly.type
_entity_poly.pdbx_seq_one_letter_code
_entity_poly.pdbx_strand_id
1 'polypeptide(L)'
;VGAYRGAGRPEATFVIERIVEIAARELGMDPAEFRRKNFVTSFPHQTPVIMCYDAGDYEASLKKAQEIHDTAGFPSRKAQSESQGKLRGLGYSAYIEACGIAPSAAVGSLGAGVGLWESAEVRVNPIGTVEILTGSHSHGQGHETTFAQLVSDRLGIPLDNVSIVHGDTDKVQMGMGTYGSRSGAVGMSAIVKALDKIEAKAKKVAAHVLEASEGDIEFKDGKFAVKGTDKNTDWGTIALQAYVAHKFNGQELEPGLKESAFWDPTNSTFPAGVHICELEVDPATGFDNNRALDRVDDFRHLINPMIIEKGEF
;
A
#
# COMPACT_ATOMS: atom_id res chain seq x y z
N VAL A 1 -24.16 8.39 12.77
CA VAL A 1 -22.71 8.57 12.50
C VAL A 1 -22.29 7.40 11.63
N GLY A 2 -21.88 7.66 10.39
CA GLY A 2 -21.38 6.64 9.46
C GLY A 2 -19.85 6.51 9.55
N ALA A 3 -19.26 5.63 8.74
CA ALA A 3 -17.80 5.51 8.69
C ALA A 3 -17.16 6.75 8.02
N TYR A 4 -16.10 7.26 8.64
CA TYR A 4 -15.15 8.21 8.05
C TYR A 4 -13.73 7.68 8.31
N ARG A 5 -12.80 7.92 7.38
CA ARG A 5 -11.44 7.34 7.26
C ARG A 5 -10.90 6.66 8.54
N GLY A 6 -10.59 5.36 8.45
CA GLY A 6 -9.95 4.58 9.53
C GLY A 6 -10.90 3.76 10.41
N ALA A 7 -12.20 4.08 10.45
CA ALA A 7 -13.26 3.24 11.05
C ALA A 7 -12.92 2.66 12.45
N GLY A 8 -12.91 3.49 13.50
CA GLY A 8 -12.60 3.07 14.87
C GLY A 8 -11.12 3.17 15.23
N ARG A 9 -10.22 3.19 14.23
CA ARG A 9 -8.77 3.32 14.45
C ARG A 9 -8.36 4.73 14.86
N PRO A 10 -8.90 5.82 14.29
CA PRO A 10 -8.62 7.16 14.81
C PRO A 10 -8.96 7.28 16.30
N GLU A 11 -10.05 6.66 16.75
CA GLU A 11 -10.46 6.61 18.15
C GLU A 11 -9.47 5.79 19.00
N ALA A 12 -9.03 4.62 18.51
CA ALA A 12 -8.03 3.81 19.19
C ALA A 12 -6.68 4.54 19.32
N THR A 13 -6.19 5.13 18.23
CA THR A 13 -4.96 5.93 18.21
C THR A 13 -5.08 7.13 19.14
N PHE A 14 -6.21 7.86 19.09
CA PHE A 14 -6.44 9.00 19.96
C PHE A 14 -6.37 8.61 21.44
N VAL A 15 -7.06 7.54 21.83
CA VAL A 15 -7.06 7.08 23.24
C VAL A 15 -5.66 6.68 23.68
N ILE A 16 -4.95 5.87 22.89
CA ILE A 16 -3.60 5.40 23.23
C ILE A 16 -2.63 6.58 23.32
N GLU A 17 -2.57 7.45 22.30
CA GLU A 17 -1.62 8.55 22.27
C GLU A 17 -1.90 9.62 23.34
N ARG A 18 -3.17 9.80 23.73
CA ARG A 18 -3.53 10.65 24.88
C ARG A 18 -3.08 10.05 26.20
N ILE A 19 -3.25 8.73 26.40
CA ILE A 19 -2.78 8.04 27.60
C ILE A 19 -1.25 8.13 27.69
N VAL A 20 -0.54 7.91 26.58
CA VAL A 20 0.92 8.02 26.48
C VAL A 20 1.39 9.42 26.87
N GLU A 21 0.79 10.48 26.32
CA GLU A 21 1.12 11.87 26.67
C GLU A 21 0.90 12.18 28.16
N ILE A 22 -0.26 11.80 28.71
CA ILE A 22 -0.60 12.09 30.10
C ILE A 22 0.34 11.32 31.04
N ALA A 23 0.56 10.03 30.80
CA ALA A 23 1.42 9.20 31.62
C ALA A 23 2.87 9.71 31.62
N ALA A 24 3.41 10.09 30.45
CA ALA A 24 4.75 10.66 30.38
C ALA A 24 4.89 11.90 31.27
N ARG A 25 3.92 12.82 31.19
CA ARG A 25 3.93 14.07 31.96
C ARG A 25 3.75 13.85 33.46
N GLU A 26 2.83 12.97 33.87
CA GLU A 26 2.63 12.62 35.28
C GLU A 26 3.88 11.97 35.90
N LEU A 27 4.64 11.22 35.10
CA LEU A 27 5.91 10.61 35.50
C LEU A 27 7.11 11.55 35.38
N GLY A 28 6.92 12.79 34.92
CA GLY A 28 8.01 13.75 34.71
C GLY A 28 8.99 13.35 33.59
N MET A 29 8.54 12.55 32.63
CA MET A 29 9.32 12.10 31.49
C MET A 29 8.96 12.88 30.23
N ASP A 30 9.93 13.12 29.36
CA ASP A 30 9.67 13.65 28.02
C ASP A 30 8.74 12.70 27.23
N PRO A 31 7.66 13.19 26.60
CA PRO A 31 6.73 12.31 25.88
C PRO A 31 7.31 11.57 24.68
N ALA A 32 8.36 12.08 24.04
CA ALA A 32 9.04 11.37 22.97
C ALA A 32 9.93 10.25 23.54
N GLU A 33 10.65 10.52 24.64
CA GLU A 33 11.41 9.48 25.35
C GLU A 33 10.52 8.37 25.91
N PHE A 34 9.34 8.73 26.44
CA PHE A 34 8.39 7.73 26.92
C PHE A 34 7.91 6.80 25.80
N ARG A 35 7.65 7.34 24.60
CA ARG A 35 7.32 6.53 23.41
C ARG A 35 8.48 5.62 23.02
N ARG A 36 9.69 6.18 22.88
CA ARG A 36 10.91 5.45 22.52
C ARG A 36 11.16 4.25 23.42
N LYS A 37 10.97 4.41 24.73
CA LYS A 37 11.14 3.33 25.72
C LYS A 37 10.14 2.17 25.54
N ASN A 38 8.98 2.44 24.95
CA ASN A 38 7.87 1.49 24.82
C ASN A 38 7.61 1.02 23.38
N PHE A 39 8.35 1.53 22.39
CA PHE A 39 8.21 1.07 21.01
C PHE A 39 8.51 -0.42 20.87
N VAL A 40 7.74 -1.07 19.99
CA VAL A 40 8.07 -2.41 19.50
C VAL A 40 9.32 -2.31 18.63
N THR A 41 10.30 -3.19 18.88
CA THR A 41 11.59 -3.20 18.19
C THR A 41 11.91 -4.52 17.49
N SER A 42 11.04 -5.53 17.62
CA SER A 42 11.19 -6.83 16.97
C SER A 42 9.93 -7.17 16.18
N PHE A 43 10.13 -7.64 14.95
CA PHE A 43 9.05 -7.97 14.01
C PHE A 43 9.29 -9.34 13.37
N PRO A 44 8.23 -10.11 13.03
CA PRO A 44 6.82 -9.79 13.28
C PRO A 44 6.47 -9.78 14.77
N HIS A 45 5.54 -8.93 15.18
CA HIS A 45 5.16 -8.73 16.60
C HIS A 45 3.70 -9.09 16.85
N GLN A 46 3.47 -10.21 17.54
CA GLN A 46 2.13 -10.58 17.99
C GLN A 46 1.67 -9.64 19.10
N THR A 47 0.60 -8.89 18.85
CA THR A 47 -0.02 -8.05 19.89
C THR A 47 -0.78 -8.93 20.89
N PRO A 48 -1.13 -8.41 22.08
CA PRO A 48 -2.02 -9.10 23.03
C PRO A 48 -3.45 -9.33 22.50
N VAL A 49 -3.78 -8.78 21.32
CA VAL A 49 -5.05 -8.95 20.62
C VAL A 49 -4.81 -9.69 19.29
N ILE A 50 -5.75 -9.61 18.34
CA ILE A 50 -5.74 -10.43 17.12
C ILE A 50 -4.60 -10.10 16.14
N MET A 51 -4.02 -8.90 16.19
CA MET A 51 -3.13 -8.40 15.15
C MET A 51 -1.66 -8.83 15.37
N CYS A 52 -0.96 -9.12 14.30
CA CYS A 52 0.48 -9.38 14.29
C CYS A 52 1.17 -8.36 13.38
N TYR A 53 1.87 -7.39 13.97
CA TYR A 53 2.54 -6.34 13.21
C TYR A 53 3.64 -6.93 12.33
N ASP A 54 3.71 -6.49 11.08
CA ASP A 54 4.53 -7.11 10.05
C ASP A 54 5.97 -6.59 10.03
N ALA A 55 6.17 -5.28 10.05
CA ALA A 55 7.48 -4.63 10.12
C ALA A 55 7.35 -3.16 10.57
N GLY A 56 8.46 -2.55 11.01
CA GLY A 56 8.52 -1.11 11.23
C GLY A 56 9.87 -0.64 11.78
N ASP A 57 10.18 0.65 11.56
CA ASP A 57 11.26 1.37 12.23
C ASP A 57 10.68 2.64 12.90
N TYR A 58 10.07 2.44 14.07
CA TYR A 58 9.35 3.48 14.78
C TYR A 58 10.29 4.56 15.34
N GLU A 59 11.53 4.17 15.69
CA GLU A 59 12.55 5.13 16.13
C GLU A 59 12.99 6.03 14.99
N ALA A 60 13.22 5.48 13.79
CA ALA A 60 13.55 6.29 12.63
C ALA A 60 12.43 7.30 12.30
N SER A 61 11.18 6.88 12.40
CA SER A 61 10.01 7.76 12.18
C SER A 61 9.95 8.89 13.21
N LEU A 62 10.10 8.58 14.50
CA LEU A 62 10.12 9.56 15.58
C LEU A 62 11.28 10.55 15.41
N LYS A 63 12.49 10.04 15.20
CA LYS A 63 13.68 10.86 14.99
C LYS A 63 13.50 11.80 13.80
N LYS A 64 13.02 11.28 12.67
CA LYS A 64 12.79 12.09 11.47
C LYS A 64 11.76 13.18 11.72
N ALA A 65 10.67 12.87 12.43
CA ALA A 65 9.65 13.85 12.78
C ALA A 65 10.21 14.96 13.68
N GLN A 66 11.03 14.59 14.69
CA GLN A 66 11.70 15.55 15.57
C GLN A 66 12.66 16.48 14.81
N GLU A 67 13.41 15.94 13.85
CA GLU A 67 14.33 16.69 13.00
C GLU A 67 13.60 17.70 12.10
N ILE A 68 12.56 17.28 11.38
CA ILE A 68 11.85 18.17 10.44
C ILE A 68 11.08 19.29 11.18
N HIS A 69 10.57 18.99 12.38
CA HIS A 69 9.81 19.93 13.19
C HIS A 69 10.70 20.84 14.05
N ASP A 70 12.02 20.58 14.11
CA ASP A 70 12.96 21.26 15.00
C ASP A 70 12.46 21.26 16.47
N THR A 71 12.24 20.08 17.03
CA THR A 71 11.77 19.97 18.43
C THR A 71 12.82 20.46 19.44
N ALA A 72 14.10 20.47 19.06
CA ALA A 72 15.17 21.03 19.88
C ALA A 72 15.03 22.56 20.06
N GLY A 73 14.51 23.27 19.06
CA GLY A 73 14.22 24.71 19.13
C GLY A 73 12.94 25.06 19.90
N PHE A 74 12.08 24.09 20.22
CA PHE A 74 10.79 24.32 20.88
C PHE A 74 10.88 25.12 22.19
N PRO A 75 11.84 24.90 23.12
CA PRO A 75 11.94 25.68 24.35
C PRO A 75 12.11 27.18 24.10
N SER A 76 12.88 27.56 23.08
CA SER A 76 13.07 28.96 22.70
C SER A 76 11.78 29.57 22.16
N ARG A 77 11.08 28.85 21.26
CA ARG A 77 9.78 29.28 20.71
C ARG A 77 8.72 29.40 21.80
N LYS A 78 8.70 28.48 22.77
CA LYS A 78 7.80 28.52 23.92
C LYS A 78 8.04 29.76 24.78
N ALA A 79 9.29 30.05 25.14
CA ALA A 79 9.64 31.25 25.91
C ALA A 79 9.25 32.55 25.17
N GLN A 80 9.38 32.57 23.84
CA GLN A 80 8.95 33.69 23.01
C GLN A 80 7.43 33.91 23.11
N SER A 81 6.61 32.85 23.01
CA SER A 81 5.16 32.95 23.18
C SER A 81 4.77 33.42 24.58
N GLU A 82 5.42 32.87 25.62
CA GLU A 82 5.19 33.25 27.02
C GLU A 82 5.48 34.75 27.24
N SER A 83 6.52 35.30 26.60
CA SER A 83 6.84 36.74 26.66
C SER A 83 5.76 37.64 26.07
N GLN A 84 4.88 37.07 25.23
CA GLN A 84 3.73 37.74 24.63
C GLN A 84 2.41 37.40 25.34
N GLY A 85 2.45 36.74 26.50
CA GLY A 85 1.26 36.32 27.24
C GLY A 85 0.50 35.15 26.60
N LYS A 86 1.12 34.42 25.68
CA LYS A 86 0.52 33.28 24.97
C LYS A 86 1.03 31.95 25.49
N LEU A 87 0.26 30.89 25.23
CA LEU A 87 0.65 29.51 25.55
C LEU A 87 1.13 28.81 24.28
N ARG A 88 2.19 28.02 24.38
CA ARG A 88 2.67 27.18 23.28
C ARG A 88 2.78 25.73 23.71
N GLY A 89 2.21 24.85 22.89
CA GLY A 89 2.19 23.40 23.11
C GLY A 89 2.86 22.66 21.95
N LEU A 90 3.52 21.56 22.29
CA LEU A 90 4.06 20.57 21.37
C LEU A 90 3.37 19.24 21.65
N GLY A 91 2.76 18.66 20.62
CA GLY A 91 2.04 17.39 20.71
C GLY A 91 2.58 16.38 19.70
N TYR A 92 2.67 15.12 20.14
CA TYR A 92 3.09 13.99 19.32
C TYR A 92 1.92 13.02 19.11
N SER A 93 1.89 12.37 17.95
CA SER A 93 1.05 11.23 17.65
C SER A 93 1.86 10.20 16.86
N ALA A 94 2.36 9.17 17.54
CA ALA A 94 2.94 7.98 16.93
C ALA A 94 1.84 6.95 16.69
N TYR A 95 1.54 6.65 15.44
CA TYR A 95 0.44 5.77 15.08
C TYR A 95 0.93 4.50 14.38
N ILE A 96 0.12 3.45 14.49
CA ILE A 96 0.22 2.22 13.69
C ILE A 96 -1.19 2.00 13.13
N GLU A 97 -1.30 1.79 11.82
CA GLU A 97 -2.58 1.64 11.14
C GLU A 97 -2.72 0.23 10.57
N ALA A 98 -3.83 -0.47 10.86
CA ALA A 98 -4.10 -1.77 10.26
C ALA A 98 -4.73 -1.61 8.86
N CYS A 99 -3.90 -1.52 7.82
CA CYS A 99 -4.33 -1.44 6.42
C CYS A 99 -4.59 -2.83 5.82
N GLY A 100 -5.49 -2.90 4.83
CA GLY A 100 -5.74 -4.16 4.11
C GLY A 100 -6.83 -5.05 4.69
N ILE A 101 -7.38 -4.73 5.87
CA ILE A 101 -8.42 -5.48 6.61
C ILE A 101 -8.47 -6.98 6.25
N ALA A 102 -7.47 -7.73 6.66
CA ALA A 102 -7.29 -9.15 6.34
C ALA A 102 -6.53 -9.86 7.48
N PRO A 103 -6.52 -11.21 7.58
CA PRO A 103 -7.11 -12.24 6.69
C PRO A 103 -8.61 -12.46 6.89
N SER A 104 -9.29 -13.06 5.90
CA SER A 104 -10.73 -13.43 6.01
C SER A 104 -11.02 -14.30 7.25
N ALA A 105 -10.10 -15.21 7.61
CA ALA A 105 -10.22 -16.03 8.81
C ALA A 105 -10.23 -15.22 10.12
N ALA A 106 -9.41 -14.16 10.20
CA ALA A 106 -9.34 -13.31 11.39
C ALA A 106 -10.58 -12.45 11.53
N VAL A 107 -11.09 -11.85 10.45
CA VAL A 107 -12.32 -11.05 10.55
C VAL A 107 -13.57 -11.91 10.73
N GLY A 108 -13.57 -13.14 10.21
CA GLY A 108 -14.63 -14.11 10.46
C GLY A 108 -14.75 -14.45 11.95
N SER A 109 -13.62 -14.59 12.66
CA SER A 109 -13.65 -14.81 14.12
C SER A 109 -14.15 -13.60 14.92
N LEU A 110 -14.11 -12.40 14.32
CA LEU A 110 -14.69 -11.17 14.85
C LEU A 110 -16.16 -10.96 14.43
N GLY A 111 -16.76 -11.92 13.74
CA GLY A 111 -18.18 -11.89 13.34
C GLY A 111 -18.46 -11.20 11.99
N ALA A 112 -17.44 -10.96 11.16
CA ALA A 112 -17.68 -10.49 9.80
C ALA A 112 -18.39 -11.58 8.97
N GLY A 113 -19.50 -11.22 8.31
CA GLY A 113 -20.31 -12.16 7.52
C GLY A 113 -19.73 -12.54 6.15
N VAL A 114 -18.67 -11.86 5.70
CA VAL A 114 -18.00 -12.08 4.41
C VAL A 114 -16.48 -11.99 4.59
N GLY A 115 -15.74 -12.68 3.72
CA GLY A 115 -14.28 -12.55 3.65
C GLY A 115 -13.86 -11.18 3.11
N LEU A 116 -12.58 -10.86 3.25
CA LEU A 116 -11.99 -9.57 2.87
C LEU A 116 -10.87 -9.70 1.84
N TRP A 117 -11.03 -10.68 0.96
CA TRP A 117 -10.22 -10.92 -0.22
C TRP A 117 -10.47 -9.87 -1.31
N GLU A 118 -9.64 -9.83 -2.36
CA GLU A 118 -9.90 -9.03 -3.57
C GLU A 118 -9.66 -9.84 -4.84
N SER A 119 -10.22 -9.40 -5.97
CA SER A 119 -10.04 -10.02 -7.27
C SER A 119 -9.38 -9.12 -8.31
N ALA A 120 -8.71 -9.77 -9.27
CA ALA A 120 -8.21 -9.15 -10.49
C ALA A 120 -8.25 -10.12 -11.67
N GLU A 121 -8.54 -9.60 -12.86
CA GLU A 121 -8.32 -10.26 -14.15
C GLU A 121 -7.30 -9.43 -14.95
N VAL A 122 -6.29 -10.09 -15.50
CA VAL A 122 -5.37 -9.50 -16.46
C VAL A 122 -5.71 -10.06 -17.83
N ARG A 123 -5.97 -9.18 -18.79
CA ARG A 123 -6.21 -9.53 -20.19
C ARG A 123 -5.17 -8.86 -21.06
N VAL A 124 -4.35 -9.65 -21.73
CA VAL A 124 -3.36 -9.15 -22.69
C VAL A 124 -3.92 -9.29 -24.09
N ASN A 125 -4.13 -8.18 -24.78
CA ASN A 125 -4.64 -8.18 -26.16
C ASN A 125 -3.54 -8.63 -27.14
N PRO A 126 -3.89 -9.07 -28.37
CA PRO A 126 -2.91 -9.60 -29.34
C PRO A 126 -1.79 -8.63 -29.74
N ILE A 127 -1.99 -7.32 -29.56
CA ILE A 127 -0.97 -6.29 -29.83
C ILE A 127 -0.08 -5.97 -28.62
N GLY A 128 -0.27 -6.66 -27.48
CA GLY A 128 0.53 -6.51 -26.26
C GLY A 128 0.03 -5.47 -25.25
N THR A 129 -1.07 -4.76 -25.53
CA THR A 129 -1.74 -3.90 -24.54
C THR A 129 -2.44 -4.74 -23.46
N VAL A 130 -2.55 -4.22 -22.25
CA VAL A 130 -3.05 -4.94 -21.08
C VAL A 130 -4.25 -4.22 -20.47
N GLU A 131 -5.35 -4.96 -20.29
CA GLU A 131 -6.52 -4.52 -19.52
C GLU A 131 -6.51 -5.23 -18.16
N ILE A 132 -6.64 -4.44 -17.10
CA ILE A 132 -6.77 -4.94 -15.73
C ILE A 132 -8.19 -4.69 -15.27
N LEU A 133 -8.96 -5.76 -15.03
CA LEU A 133 -10.28 -5.66 -14.42
C LEU A 133 -10.12 -5.96 -12.94
N THR A 134 -10.48 -5.02 -12.07
CA THR A 134 -10.26 -5.14 -10.63
C THR A 134 -11.56 -4.99 -9.85
N GLY A 135 -11.68 -5.73 -8.75
CA GLY A 135 -12.77 -5.58 -7.80
C GLY A 135 -12.66 -4.34 -6.91
N SER A 136 -11.50 -3.67 -6.87
CA SER A 136 -11.32 -2.38 -6.19
C SER A 136 -11.92 -1.23 -7.00
N HIS A 137 -12.49 -0.22 -6.35
CA HIS A 137 -13.17 0.90 -7.02
C HIS A 137 -12.55 2.24 -6.63
N SER A 138 -12.20 3.06 -7.62
CA SER A 138 -11.62 4.38 -7.35
C SER A 138 -12.69 5.41 -6.97
N HIS A 139 -12.37 6.24 -5.98
CA HIS A 139 -13.12 7.42 -5.56
C HIS A 139 -12.21 8.68 -5.49
N GLY A 140 -11.05 8.67 -6.18
CA GLY A 140 -10.10 9.80 -6.25
C GLY A 140 -8.66 9.52 -5.79
N GLN A 141 -8.37 8.32 -5.29
CA GLN A 141 -7.04 7.89 -4.82
C GLN A 141 -6.06 7.49 -5.94
N GLY A 142 -6.46 7.58 -7.21
CA GLY A 142 -5.56 7.35 -8.36
C GLY A 142 -5.22 5.88 -8.63
N HIS A 143 -6.20 4.97 -8.51
CA HIS A 143 -5.98 3.55 -8.84
C HIS A 143 -5.61 3.36 -10.31
N GLU A 144 -6.24 4.10 -11.22
CA GLU A 144 -6.01 4.00 -12.66
C GLU A 144 -4.54 4.26 -13.02
N THR A 145 -3.87 5.13 -12.27
CA THR A 145 -2.46 5.42 -12.43
C THR A 145 -1.59 4.39 -11.69
N THR A 146 -1.82 4.19 -10.39
CA THR A 146 -0.94 3.37 -9.55
C THR A 146 -0.99 1.89 -9.90
N PHE A 147 -2.16 1.37 -10.27
CA PHE A 147 -2.30 -0.03 -10.71
C PHE A 147 -1.66 -0.22 -12.08
N ALA A 148 -1.76 0.77 -12.97
CA ALA A 148 -1.11 0.74 -14.27
C ALA A 148 0.43 0.79 -14.12
N GLN A 149 0.96 1.59 -13.20
CA GLN A 149 2.40 1.65 -12.90
C GLN A 149 2.93 0.29 -12.43
N LEU A 150 2.23 -0.37 -11.51
CA LEU A 150 2.57 -1.72 -11.07
C LEU A 150 2.70 -2.71 -12.24
N VAL A 151 1.73 -2.71 -13.14
CA VAL A 151 1.68 -3.63 -14.30
C VAL A 151 2.75 -3.27 -15.33
N SER A 152 2.90 -1.98 -15.61
CA SER A 152 3.92 -1.41 -16.50
C SER A 152 5.32 -1.84 -16.04
N ASP A 153 5.64 -1.63 -14.76
CA ASP A 153 6.94 -1.99 -14.18
C ASP A 153 7.16 -3.51 -14.18
N ARG A 154 6.10 -4.28 -13.86
CA ARG A 154 6.20 -5.74 -13.80
C ARG A 154 6.44 -6.38 -15.17
N LEU A 155 5.78 -5.87 -16.21
CA LEU A 155 5.86 -6.42 -17.57
C LEU A 155 6.92 -5.72 -18.45
N GLY A 156 7.44 -4.56 -18.02
CA GLY A 156 8.35 -3.75 -18.82
C GLY A 156 7.72 -3.19 -20.10
N ILE A 157 6.44 -2.80 -20.03
CA ILE A 157 5.70 -2.21 -21.15
C ILE A 157 5.36 -0.74 -20.88
N PRO A 158 5.10 0.08 -21.91
CA PRO A 158 4.69 1.47 -21.69
C PRO A 158 3.43 1.58 -20.82
N LEU A 159 3.39 2.59 -19.94
CA LEU A 159 2.22 2.86 -19.08
C LEU A 159 0.93 3.04 -19.89
N ASP A 160 1.01 3.73 -21.03
CA ASP A 160 -0.13 3.97 -21.93
C ASP A 160 -0.67 2.68 -22.60
N ASN A 161 0.06 1.57 -22.49
CA ASN A 161 -0.40 0.27 -22.94
C ASN A 161 -1.20 -0.47 -21.86
N VAL A 162 -1.38 0.12 -20.66
CA VAL A 162 -2.13 -0.48 -19.57
C VAL A 162 -3.38 0.35 -19.27
N SER A 163 -4.53 -0.31 -19.26
CA SER A 163 -5.80 0.31 -18.86
C SER A 163 -6.43 -0.42 -17.68
N ILE A 164 -6.99 0.35 -16.75
CA ILE A 164 -7.66 -0.18 -15.55
C ILE A 164 -9.17 -0.04 -15.72
N VAL A 165 -9.89 -1.13 -15.46
CA VAL A 165 -11.35 -1.21 -15.52
C VAL A 165 -11.86 -1.59 -14.14
N HIS A 166 -12.69 -0.72 -13.56
CA HIS A 166 -13.36 -0.95 -12.27
C HIS A 166 -14.79 -0.39 -12.29
N GLY A 167 -15.64 -0.84 -11.36
CA GLY A 167 -16.98 -0.28 -11.13
C GLY A 167 -18.14 -0.81 -11.97
N ASP A 168 -17.86 -1.45 -13.10
CA ASP A 168 -18.89 -2.09 -13.95
C ASP A 168 -19.01 -3.58 -13.59
N THR A 169 -20.00 -3.94 -12.78
CA THR A 169 -20.22 -5.32 -12.29
C THR A 169 -20.60 -6.32 -13.38
N ASP A 170 -20.99 -5.86 -14.58
CA ASP A 170 -21.18 -6.74 -15.73
C ASP A 170 -19.84 -7.16 -16.36
N LYS A 171 -18.77 -6.41 -16.08
CA LYS A 171 -17.42 -6.65 -16.61
C LYS A 171 -16.45 -7.19 -15.57
N VAL A 172 -16.46 -6.63 -14.35
CA VAL A 172 -15.48 -6.96 -13.31
C VAL A 172 -15.92 -8.14 -12.47
N GLN A 173 -14.95 -8.93 -12.01
CA GLN A 173 -15.21 -10.01 -11.06
C GLN A 173 -15.69 -9.43 -9.73
N MET A 174 -16.43 -10.23 -8.95
CA MET A 174 -16.81 -9.84 -7.60
C MET A 174 -15.55 -9.47 -6.82
N GLY A 175 -15.65 -8.39 -6.06
CA GLY A 175 -14.59 -7.88 -5.22
C GLY A 175 -15.16 -7.25 -3.97
N MET A 176 -14.29 -6.96 -3.01
CA MET A 176 -14.71 -6.32 -1.77
C MET A 176 -14.65 -4.79 -1.87
N GLY A 177 -14.09 -4.24 -2.95
CA GLY A 177 -14.09 -2.80 -3.19
C GLY A 177 -13.06 -2.07 -2.34
N THR A 178 -13.25 -0.76 -2.21
CA THR A 178 -12.24 0.13 -1.63
C THR A 178 -12.70 0.81 -0.36
N TYR A 179 -12.04 0.45 0.73
CA TYR A 179 -12.14 1.04 2.08
C TYR A 179 -10.94 0.54 2.90
N GLY A 180 -10.76 1.03 4.14
CA GLY A 180 -9.76 0.48 5.07
C GLY A 180 -8.33 0.45 4.52
N SER A 181 -8.01 1.37 3.61
CA SER A 181 -6.72 1.46 2.92
C SER A 181 -6.28 0.14 2.26
N ARG A 182 -7.24 -0.61 1.70
CA ARG A 182 -7.01 -2.00 1.25
C ARG A 182 -6.63 -2.17 -0.21
N SER A 183 -6.88 -1.18 -1.07
CA SER A 183 -6.68 -1.34 -2.52
C SER A 183 -5.23 -1.64 -2.89
N GLY A 184 -4.26 -1.00 -2.25
CA GLY A 184 -2.84 -1.32 -2.41
C GLY A 184 -2.51 -2.70 -1.80
N ALA A 185 -2.84 -2.91 -0.53
CA ALA A 185 -2.45 -4.13 0.18
C ALA A 185 -3.09 -5.41 -0.39
N VAL A 186 -4.34 -5.35 -0.86
CA VAL A 186 -5.12 -6.52 -1.32
C VAL A 186 -5.39 -6.48 -2.82
N GLY A 187 -5.84 -5.34 -3.36
CA GLY A 187 -6.16 -5.20 -4.78
C GLY A 187 -4.96 -5.32 -5.70
N MET A 188 -3.89 -4.56 -5.44
CA MET A 188 -2.64 -4.72 -6.19
C MET A 188 -2.03 -6.12 -5.99
N SER A 189 -2.15 -6.70 -4.80
CA SER A 189 -1.71 -8.09 -4.57
C SER A 189 -2.48 -9.09 -5.45
N ALA A 190 -3.79 -8.92 -5.62
CA ALA A 190 -4.57 -9.73 -6.56
C ALA A 190 -4.10 -9.56 -8.01
N ILE A 191 -3.76 -8.34 -8.43
CA ILE A 191 -3.15 -8.06 -9.74
C ILE A 191 -1.82 -8.81 -9.88
N VAL A 192 -0.93 -8.73 -8.88
CA VAL A 192 0.34 -9.47 -8.87
C VAL A 192 0.12 -10.97 -9.02
N LYS A 193 -0.87 -11.55 -8.33
CA LYS A 193 -1.20 -12.98 -8.45
C LYS A 193 -1.74 -13.38 -9.81
N ALA A 194 -2.48 -12.50 -10.49
CA ALA A 194 -2.89 -12.73 -11.87
C ALA A 194 -1.69 -12.57 -12.83
N LEU A 195 -0.81 -11.60 -12.60
CA LEU A 195 0.43 -11.42 -13.38
C LEU A 195 1.40 -12.59 -13.26
N ASP A 196 1.54 -13.20 -12.07
CA ASP A 196 2.34 -14.42 -11.88
C ASP A 196 1.89 -15.53 -12.85
N LYS A 197 0.57 -15.68 -13.05
CA LYS A 197 0.00 -16.65 -13.98
C LYS A 197 0.18 -16.23 -15.44
N ILE A 198 0.00 -14.96 -15.76
CA ILE A 198 0.26 -14.40 -17.10
C ILE A 198 1.70 -14.65 -17.51
N GLU A 199 2.67 -14.35 -16.66
CA GLU A 199 4.08 -14.56 -16.94
C GLU A 199 4.42 -16.05 -17.12
N ALA A 200 3.86 -16.93 -16.28
CA ALA A 200 4.02 -18.37 -16.43
C ALA A 200 3.49 -18.84 -17.80
N LYS A 201 2.29 -18.40 -18.18
CA LYS A 201 1.69 -18.73 -19.48
C LYS A 201 2.51 -18.15 -20.64
N ALA A 202 2.96 -16.90 -20.52
CA ALA A 202 3.77 -16.22 -21.54
C ALA A 202 5.14 -16.89 -21.73
N LYS A 203 5.77 -17.38 -20.66
CA LYS A 203 7.02 -18.15 -20.75
C LYS A 203 6.85 -19.47 -21.52
N LYS A 204 5.70 -20.15 -21.37
CA LYS A 204 5.38 -21.34 -22.19
C LYS A 204 5.25 -21.00 -23.67
N VAL A 205 4.58 -19.90 -23.98
CA VAL A 205 4.48 -19.38 -25.35
C VAL A 205 5.87 -19.05 -25.89
N ALA A 206 6.70 -18.36 -25.10
CA ALA A 206 8.06 -17.99 -25.50
C ALA A 206 8.98 -19.20 -25.70
N ALA A 207 8.88 -20.21 -24.85
CA ALA A 207 9.61 -21.47 -24.99
C ALA A 207 9.33 -22.14 -26.34
N HIS A 208 8.06 -22.19 -26.72
CA HIS A 208 7.67 -22.71 -28.03
C HIS A 208 8.21 -21.86 -29.19
N VAL A 209 8.07 -20.52 -29.10
CA VAL A 209 8.51 -19.59 -30.14
C VAL A 209 10.04 -19.61 -30.34
N LEU A 210 10.80 -19.77 -29.26
CA LEU A 210 12.27 -19.76 -29.28
C LEU A 210 12.88 -21.16 -29.46
N GLU A 211 12.03 -22.19 -29.53
CA GLU A 211 12.41 -23.61 -29.59
C GLU A 211 13.37 -23.97 -28.43
N ALA A 212 12.97 -23.64 -27.21
CA ALA A 212 13.75 -23.83 -25.99
C ALA A 212 12.88 -24.42 -24.87
N SER A 213 13.53 -24.90 -23.79
CA SER A 213 12.81 -25.40 -22.62
C SER A 213 12.20 -24.24 -21.82
N GLU A 214 11.02 -24.44 -21.22
CA GLU A 214 10.36 -23.43 -20.37
C GLU A 214 11.25 -22.91 -19.23
N GLY A 215 12.00 -23.80 -18.57
CA GLY A 215 12.91 -23.44 -17.47
C GLY A 215 14.12 -22.58 -17.89
N ASP A 216 14.41 -22.53 -19.20
CA ASP A 216 15.49 -21.74 -19.77
C ASP A 216 15.03 -20.34 -20.20
N ILE A 217 13.72 -20.04 -20.13
CA ILE A 217 13.17 -18.74 -20.48
C ILE A 217 13.22 -17.77 -19.29
N GLU A 218 13.94 -16.67 -19.50
CA GLU A 218 13.92 -15.50 -18.62
C GLU A 218 13.01 -14.43 -19.22
N PHE A 219 12.26 -13.74 -18.35
CA PHE A 219 11.43 -12.60 -18.73
C PHE A 219 11.88 -11.39 -17.92
N LYS A 220 12.22 -10.31 -18.62
CA LYS A 220 12.66 -9.05 -18.01
C LYS A 220 12.49 -7.90 -19.00
N ASP A 221 12.04 -6.74 -18.52
CA ASP A 221 11.95 -5.49 -19.28
C ASP A 221 11.26 -5.67 -20.66
N GLY A 222 10.12 -6.37 -20.67
CA GLY A 222 9.32 -6.61 -21.89
C GLY A 222 9.93 -7.61 -22.88
N LYS A 223 10.95 -8.38 -22.48
CA LYS A 223 11.65 -9.33 -23.35
C LYS A 223 11.76 -10.72 -22.73
N PHE A 224 11.61 -11.73 -23.57
CA PHE A 224 11.85 -13.13 -23.25
C PHE A 224 13.15 -13.58 -23.90
N ALA A 225 14.06 -14.19 -23.12
CA ALA A 225 15.36 -14.64 -23.61
C ALA A 225 15.67 -16.07 -23.14
N VAL A 226 16.40 -16.84 -23.96
CA VAL A 226 16.89 -18.16 -23.58
C VAL A 226 18.24 -18.01 -22.88
N LYS A 227 18.36 -18.51 -21.65
CA LYS A 227 19.58 -18.46 -20.83
C LYS A 227 20.83 -18.92 -21.60
N GLY A 228 21.89 -18.12 -21.52
CA GLY A 228 23.18 -18.46 -22.11
C GLY A 228 23.25 -18.37 -23.64
N THR A 229 22.25 -17.77 -24.29
CA THR A 229 22.22 -17.56 -25.75
C THR A 229 21.84 -16.13 -26.12
N ASP A 230 21.87 -15.81 -27.41
CA ASP A 230 21.37 -14.56 -27.99
C ASP A 230 19.89 -14.63 -28.43
N LYS A 231 19.25 -15.81 -28.37
CA LYS A 231 17.85 -16.00 -28.73
C LYS A 231 16.93 -15.22 -27.78
N ASN A 232 16.15 -14.30 -28.33
CA ASN A 232 15.17 -13.52 -27.59
C ASN A 232 13.98 -13.10 -28.47
N THR A 233 12.88 -12.71 -27.84
CA THR A 233 11.69 -12.15 -28.47
C THR A 233 11.00 -11.16 -27.55
N ASP A 234 10.16 -10.29 -28.10
CA ASP A 234 9.50 -9.21 -27.37
C ASP A 234 8.10 -9.60 -26.86
N TRP A 235 7.60 -8.81 -25.91
CA TRP A 235 6.28 -8.96 -25.31
C TRP A 235 5.12 -8.96 -26.33
N GLY A 236 5.16 -8.06 -27.33
CA GLY A 236 4.10 -7.96 -28.34
C GLY A 236 4.04 -9.22 -29.21
N THR A 237 5.21 -9.76 -29.59
CA THR A 237 5.31 -11.05 -30.28
C THR A 237 4.69 -12.17 -29.45
N ILE A 238 5.03 -12.28 -28.17
CA ILE A 238 4.46 -13.31 -27.29
C ILE A 238 2.96 -13.15 -27.09
N ALA A 239 2.49 -11.91 -26.90
CA ALA A 239 1.07 -11.61 -26.80
C ALA A 239 0.31 -12.09 -28.04
N LEU A 240 0.80 -11.78 -29.25
CA LEU A 240 0.18 -12.26 -30.50
C LEU A 240 0.22 -13.78 -30.58
N GLN A 241 1.39 -14.39 -30.34
CA GLN A 241 1.57 -15.83 -30.48
C GLN A 241 0.64 -16.62 -29.54
N ALA A 242 0.32 -16.10 -28.35
CA ALA A 242 -0.65 -16.74 -27.45
C ALA A 242 -2.04 -16.95 -28.11
N TYR A 243 -2.43 -16.14 -29.09
CA TYR A 243 -3.71 -16.26 -29.82
C TYR A 243 -3.61 -17.13 -31.09
N VAL A 244 -2.41 -17.51 -31.52
CA VAL A 244 -2.20 -18.34 -32.72
C VAL A 244 -2.33 -19.83 -32.34
N ALA A 245 -3.56 -20.22 -31.99
CA ALA A 245 -3.90 -21.49 -31.37
C ALA A 245 -3.41 -22.75 -32.10
N HIS A 246 -3.26 -22.71 -33.43
CA HIS A 246 -2.82 -23.87 -34.21
C HIS A 246 -1.34 -24.24 -34.01
N LYS A 247 -0.56 -23.40 -33.32
CA LYS A 247 0.83 -23.68 -32.96
C LYS A 247 0.96 -24.44 -31.64
N PHE A 248 -0.12 -24.52 -30.86
CA PHE A 248 -0.13 -25.19 -29.57
C PHE A 248 -1.04 -26.40 -29.63
N ASN A 249 -0.70 -27.44 -28.88
CA ASN A 249 -1.71 -28.42 -28.52
C ASN A 249 -2.66 -27.73 -27.53
N GLY A 250 -3.94 -27.58 -27.90
CA GLY A 250 -4.95 -26.93 -27.05
C GLY A 250 -5.16 -27.63 -25.69
N GLN A 251 -4.68 -28.86 -25.51
CA GLN A 251 -4.65 -29.54 -24.22
C GLN A 251 -3.49 -29.10 -23.32
N GLU A 252 -2.43 -28.52 -23.89
CA GLU A 252 -1.23 -28.04 -23.18
C GLU A 252 -1.31 -26.54 -22.88
N LEU A 253 -1.92 -25.77 -23.79
CA LEU A 253 -2.08 -24.33 -23.64
C LEU A 253 -3.39 -23.84 -24.28
N GLU A 254 -4.29 -23.30 -23.44
CA GLU A 254 -5.49 -22.63 -23.95
C GLU A 254 -5.11 -21.34 -24.71
N PRO A 255 -5.76 -21.05 -25.86
CA PRO A 255 -5.52 -19.83 -26.61
C PRO A 255 -5.77 -18.54 -25.80
N GLY A 256 -4.98 -17.51 -26.12
CA GLY A 256 -5.04 -16.19 -25.50
C GLY A 256 -4.19 -16.07 -24.25
N LEU A 257 -4.02 -14.84 -23.78
CA LEU A 257 -3.20 -14.52 -22.61
C LEU A 257 -4.04 -13.72 -21.61
N LYS A 258 -4.85 -14.48 -20.86
CA LYS A 258 -5.82 -13.97 -19.89
C LYS A 258 -5.80 -14.86 -18.66
N GLU A 259 -5.67 -14.26 -17.50
CA GLU A 259 -5.63 -14.96 -16.21
C GLU A 259 -6.31 -14.14 -15.13
N SER A 260 -6.80 -14.82 -14.09
CA SER A 260 -7.46 -14.18 -12.96
C SER A 260 -6.93 -14.68 -11.61
N ALA A 261 -7.15 -13.89 -10.57
CA ALA A 261 -6.84 -14.26 -9.20
C ALA A 261 -7.88 -13.68 -8.22
N PHE A 262 -8.17 -14.50 -7.21
CA PHE A 262 -8.81 -14.07 -5.96
C PHE A 262 -7.75 -14.20 -4.87
N TRP A 263 -7.50 -13.13 -4.14
CA TRP A 263 -6.43 -13.06 -3.16
C TRP A 263 -6.98 -12.74 -1.77
N ASP A 264 -6.86 -13.70 -0.86
CA ASP A 264 -7.07 -13.52 0.58
C ASP A 264 -5.70 -13.39 1.24
N PRO A 265 -5.33 -12.19 1.77
CA PRO A 265 -4.05 -12.01 2.44
C PRO A 265 -3.96 -12.88 3.69
N THR A 266 -2.76 -13.27 4.08
CA THR A 266 -2.52 -13.99 5.34
C THR A 266 -2.41 -13.06 6.55
N ASN A 267 -2.20 -11.77 6.33
CA ASN A 267 -2.11 -10.74 7.35
C ASN A 267 -2.53 -9.36 6.78
N SER A 268 -2.78 -8.40 7.67
CA SER A 268 -2.85 -6.98 7.32
C SER A 268 -1.43 -6.40 7.13
N THR A 269 -1.35 -5.21 6.55
CA THR A 269 -0.11 -4.40 6.53
C THR A 269 -0.21 -3.32 7.59
N PHE A 270 0.89 -3.00 8.29
CA PHE A 270 0.85 -2.06 9.41
C PHE A 270 1.75 -0.83 9.18
N PRO A 271 1.41 0.06 8.21
CA PRO A 271 2.13 1.33 8.11
C PRO A 271 2.01 2.11 9.41
N ALA A 272 3.07 2.84 9.70
CA ALA A 272 3.21 3.59 10.93
C ALA A 272 3.79 4.96 10.63
N GLY A 273 3.62 5.89 11.56
CA GLY A 273 4.13 7.24 11.38
C GLY A 273 4.13 8.04 12.66
N VAL A 274 4.80 9.18 12.61
CA VAL A 274 4.83 10.15 13.71
C VAL A 274 4.46 11.51 13.18
N HIS A 275 3.38 12.06 13.74
CA HIS A 275 2.96 13.43 13.48
C HIS A 275 3.30 14.30 14.69
N ILE A 276 3.83 15.49 14.42
CA ILE A 276 4.11 16.49 15.44
C ILE A 276 3.34 17.75 15.11
N CYS A 277 2.59 18.25 16.09
CA CYS A 277 1.87 19.50 15.98
C CYS A 277 2.34 20.46 17.07
N GLU A 278 2.69 21.67 16.65
CA GLU A 278 2.98 22.80 17.52
C GLU A 278 1.91 23.87 17.33
N LEU A 279 1.37 24.36 18.44
CA LEU A 279 0.27 25.32 18.49
C LEU A 279 0.60 26.44 19.48
N GLU A 280 0.34 27.68 19.08
CA GLU A 280 0.32 28.84 19.97
C GLU A 280 -1.12 29.32 20.18
N VAL A 281 -1.56 29.38 21.44
CA VAL A 281 -2.92 29.76 21.84
C VAL A 281 -2.90 31.07 22.62
N ASP A 282 -3.81 31.97 22.28
CA ASP A 282 -4.12 33.15 23.11
C ASP A 282 -5.11 32.76 24.22
N PRO A 283 -4.74 32.84 25.51
CA PRO A 283 -5.63 32.49 26.62
C PRO A 283 -6.90 33.33 26.70
N ALA A 284 -6.89 34.55 26.18
CA ALA A 284 -8.05 35.45 26.23
C ALA A 284 -9.14 35.06 25.23
N THR A 285 -8.76 34.41 24.12
CA THR A 285 -9.67 34.14 22.99
C THR A 285 -9.83 32.66 22.65
N GLY A 286 -8.87 31.83 23.05
CA GLY A 286 -8.80 30.41 22.69
C GLY A 286 -8.38 30.14 21.25
N PHE A 287 -8.10 31.17 20.44
CA PHE A 287 -7.68 31.00 19.05
C PHE A 287 -6.20 30.63 18.92
N ASP A 288 -5.89 29.78 17.95
CA ASP A 288 -4.54 29.50 17.52
C ASP A 288 -4.12 30.44 16.38
N ASN A 289 -2.95 31.05 16.51
CA ASN A 289 -2.44 32.00 15.50
C ASN A 289 -1.17 31.52 14.80
N ASN A 290 -0.61 30.38 15.24
CA ASN A 290 0.61 29.83 14.68
C ASN A 290 0.61 28.31 14.88
N ARG A 291 0.12 27.59 13.87
CA ARG A 291 0.08 26.13 13.82
C ARG A 291 1.12 25.60 12.85
N ALA A 292 1.98 24.73 13.35
CA ALA A 292 2.84 23.88 12.52
C ALA A 292 2.40 22.42 12.69
N LEU A 293 2.33 21.69 11.59
CA LEU A 293 2.03 20.27 11.57
C LEU A 293 2.98 19.59 10.59
N ASP A 294 3.88 18.78 11.12
CA ASP A 294 4.79 17.96 10.34
C ASP A 294 4.41 16.49 10.50
N ARG A 295 4.54 15.74 9.40
CA ARG A 295 4.06 14.36 9.30
C ARG A 295 5.15 13.50 8.68
N VAL A 296 5.46 12.40 9.33
CA VAL A 296 6.29 11.33 8.79
C VAL A 296 5.46 10.07 8.77
N ASP A 297 5.29 9.51 7.57
CA ASP A 297 4.57 8.28 7.34
C ASP A 297 5.50 7.25 6.66
N ASP A 298 5.54 6.03 7.18
CA ASP A 298 6.28 4.91 6.62
C ASP A 298 5.31 3.88 6.02
N PHE A 299 5.16 3.93 4.70
CA PHE A 299 4.43 2.96 3.91
C PHE A 299 5.35 1.90 3.26
N ARG A 300 6.64 1.90 3.61
CA ARG A 300 7.71 1.13 2.98
C ARG A 300 7.88 1.43 1.50
N HIS A 301 7.21 0.67 0.64
CA HIS A 301 7.34 0.79 -0.81
C HIS A 301 6.26 1.72 -1.37
N LEU A 302 6.69 2.86 -1.92
CA LEU A 302 5.80 3.84 -2.52
C LEU A 302 5.67 3.56 -4.01
N ILE A 303 4.46 3.25 -4.47
CA ILE A 303 4.16 3.09 -5.90
C ILE A 303 4.21 4.44 -6.61
N ASN A 304 3.62 5.47 -6.00
CA ASN A 304 3.59 6.82 -6.55
C ASN A 304 3.70 7.86 -5.43
N PRO A 305 4.92 8.39 -5.18
CA PRO A 305 5.13 9.40 -4.14
C PRO A 305 4.25 10.65 -4.30
N MET A 306 3.96 11.07 -5.55
CA MET A 306 3.15 12.27 -5.80
C MET A 306 1.70 12.09 -5.35
N ILE A 307 1.10 10.93 -5.62
CA ILE A 307 -0.28 10.63 -5.20
C ILE A 307 -0.36 10.58 -3.67
N ILE A 308 0.64 10.02 -3.02
CA ILE A 308 0.73 9.98 -1.56
C ILE A 308 0.84 11.42 -1.02
N GLU A 309 1.84 12.19 -1.45
CA GLU A 309 2.13 13.53 -0.91
C GLU A 309 1.07 14.60 -1.19
N LYS A 310 0.37 14.53 -2.33
CA LYS A 310 -0.57 15.59 -2.76
C LYS A 310 -2.03 15.16 -2.83
N GLY A 311 -2.29 13.86 -2.91
CA GLY A 311 -3.64 13.30 -3.10
C GLY A 311 -4.24 12.73 -1.83
N GLU A 312 -3.44 12.17 -0.91
CA GLU A 312 -3.94 11.44 0.25
C GLU A 312 -3.65 12.10 1.62
N PHE A 313 -2.64 12.97 1.71
CA PHE A 313 -2.17 13.59 2.94
C PHE A 313 -2.12 15.11 2.86
#